data_AF-A0A7C7FYS3-F1
#
_entry.id   AF-A0A7C7FYS3-F1
#
_cell.length_a   1.000
_cell.length_b   1.000
_cell.length_c   1.000
_cell.angle_alpha   90.00
_cell.angle_beta   90.00
_cell.angle_gamma   90.00
#
_symmetry.space_group_name_H-M   'P 1'
#
loop_
_entity.id
_entity.type
_entity.pdbx_description
1 polymer ?
#
loop_
_entity_poly.entity_id
_entity_poly.type
_entity_poly.pdbx_seq_one_letter_code
_entity_poly.pdbx_strand_id
1 'polypeptide(L)'
;MAYNIKDVFYLSTQATITAATANAGSAQLDLSAYIDPIARGRSKGTGLAIYKVDWVLQDNVDSDVMKVTEAGAFSYGLLAGAGIGDNATGAIVTTEQSFAATNALCIESGAYYGLKTTIANASTPGLTDLSTKWMTTSTEVPYVVVRDNVCLVYNVSTNMTNDCILGCRLSVAQISLDQATLNQLLRTQTV
;
A
#
# COMPACT_ATOMS: atom_id res chain seq x y z
N MET A 1 17.22 8.16 24.44
CA MET A 1 17.01 7.32 23.24
C MET A 1 17.85 7.89 22.12
N ALA A 2 19.03 7.32 21.87
CA ALA A 2 19.87 7.74 20.76
C ALA A 2 19.30 7.13 19.48
N TYR A 3 18.72 7.96 18.62
CA TYR A 3 18.23 7.54 17.31
C TYR A 3 19.44 7.25 16.43
N ASN A 4 19.74 5.97 16.21
CA ASN A 4 20.80 5.58 15.28
C ASN A 4 20.24 5.71 13.86
N ILE A 5 20.67 6.74 13.13
CA ILE A 5 20.23 7.15 11.78
C ILE A 5 20.29 6.03 10.73
N LYS A 6 20.89 4.87 11.03
CA LYS A 6 21.06 3.76 10.10
C LYS A 6 19.90 2.77 10.02
N ASP A 7 19.05 2.68 11.04
CA ASP A 7 18.09 1.57 11.08
C ASP A 7 16.73 1.96 10.48
N VAL A 8 16.28 3.21 10.62
CA VAL A 8 14.94 3.65 10.16
C VAL A 8 15.05 4.64 9.01
N PHE A 9 14.36 4.37 7.90
CA PHE A 9 14.31 5.22 6.71
C PHE A 9 12.93 5.21 6.05
N TYR A 10 12.75 6.05 5.03
CA TYR A 10 11.50 6.13 4.27
C TYR A 10 11.67 5.53 2.87
N LEU A 11 10.64 4.81 2.43
CA LEU A 11 10.43 4.44 1.03
C LEU A 11 9.09 5.01 0.55
N SER A 12 8.94 5.24 -0.75
CA SER A 12 7.68 5.74 -1.31
C SER A 12 7.45 5.23 -2.71
N THR A 13 6.18 5.07 -3.07
CA THR A 13 5.73 4.77 -4.42
C THR A 13 4.38 5.45 -4.66
N GLN A 14 4.01 5.61 -5.93
CA GLN A 14 2.74 6.19 -6.33
C GLN A 14 2.24 5.59 -7.63
N ALA A 15 0.93 5.62 -7.82
CA ALA A 15 0.28 5.27 -9.07
C ALA A 15 -0.77 6.31 -9.43
N THR A 16 -0.96 6.55 -10.73
CA THR A 16 -2.08 7.33 -11.25
C THR A 16 -3.24 6.40 -11.52
N ILE A 17 -4.41 6.75 -10.98
CA ILE A 17 -5.71 6.16 -11.30
C ILE A 17 -6.31 6.99 -12.42
N THR A 18 -6.41 6.41 -13.61
CA THR A 18 -6.95 7.09 -14.79
C THR A 18 -8.46 7.28 -14.70
N ALA A 19 -8.92 8.49 -15.00
CA ALA A 19 -10.33 8.85 -15.05
C ALA A 19 -11.13 7.93 -15.97
N ALA A 20 -12.43 7.78 -15.70
CA ALA A 20 -13.36 7.00 -16.51
C ALA A 20 -12.94 5.53 -16.78
N THR A 21 -11.94 5.00 -16.06
CA THR A 21 -11.38 3.67 -16.27
C THR A 21 -11.66 2.81 -15.04
N ALA A 22 -12.26 1.64 -15.28
CA ALA A 22 -12.59 0.67 -14.24
C ALA A 22 -11.44 -0.33 -14.00
N ASN A 23 -11.65 -1.24 -13.05
CA ASN A 23 -10.71 -2.26 -12.62
C ASN A 23 -9.45 -1.69 -11.95
N ALA A 24 -8.41 -2.51 -11.88
CA ALA A 24 -7.26 -2.26 -11.05
C ALA A 24 -6.04 -1.80 -11.84
N GLY A 25 -5.12 -1.18 -11.11
CA GLY A 25 -3.77 -0.84 -11.55
C GLY A 25 -2.81 -1.01 -10.39
N SER A 26 -1.52 -0.88 -10.67
CA SER A 26 -0.48 -1.08 -9.66
C SER A 26 0.78 -0.26 -9.92
N ALA A 27 1.51 0.01 -8.85
CA ALA A 27 2.90 0.44 -8.89
C ALA A 27 3.73 -0.45 -7.96
N GLN A 28 4.95 -0.77 -8.35
CA GLN A 28 5.82 -1.66 -7.61
C GLN A 28 6.97 -0.91 -6.94
N LEU A 29 7.30 -1.32 -5.72
CA LEU A 29 8.50 -0.94 -5.01
C LEU A 29 9.43 -2.16 -4.94
N ASP A 30 10.63 -2.02 -5.50
CA ASP A 30 11.69 -3.01 -5.38
C ASP A 30 12.39 -2.89 -4.03
N LEU A 31 12.42 -4.00 -3.28
CA LEU A 31 13.01 -4.11 -1.95
C LEU A 31 14.25 -5.02 -1.93
N SER A 32 14.68 -5.53 -3.08
CA SER A 32 15.79 -6.47 -3.20
C SER A 32 17.11 -5.96 -2.61
N ALA A 33 17.34 -4.64 -2.63
CA ALA A 33 18.51 -4.01 -2.02
C ALA A 33 18.48 -3.98 -0.48
N TYR A 34 17.30 -4.16 0.12
CA TYR A 34 17.10 -4.00 1.57
C TYR A 34 16.83 -5.29 2.32
N ILE A 35 16.63 -6.40 1.60
CA ILE A 35 16.22 -7.69 2.14
C ILE A 35 17.19 -8.75 1.64
N ASP A 36 17.65 -9.61 2.55
CA ASP A 36 18.40 -10.82 2.19
C ASP A 36 17.81 -11.98 2.98
N PRO A 37 16.83 -12.70 2.40
CA PRO A 37 16.14 -13.78 3.11
C PRO A 37 16.99 -15.06 3.16
N ILE A 38 18.26 -15.03 2.70
CA ILE A 38 19.14 -16.19 2.67
C ILE A 38 20.24 -16.02 3.73
N ALA A 39 20.04 -16.67 4.88
CA ALA A 39 21.11 -16.88 5.84
C ALA A 39 22.21 -17.75 5.21
N ARG A 40 23.41 -17.18 4.96
CA ARG A 40 24.57 -17.92 4.44
C ARG A 40 25.60 -18.13 5.54
N GLY A 41 25.75 -19.37 5.98
CA GLY A 41 26.69 -19.72 7.05
C GLY A 41 26.27 -19.15 8.40
N ARG A 42 27.02 -18.17 8.94
CA ARG A 42 26.74 -17.54 10.24
C ARG A 42 25.96 -16.22 10.12
N SER A 43 25.72 -15.71 8.91
CA SER A 43 24.91 -14.50 8.73
C SER A 43 23.44 -14.80 8.95
N LYS A 44 22.77 -13.93 9.71
CA LYS A 44 21.31 -13.96 9.89
C LYS A 44 20.64 -13.42 8.63
N GLY A 45 19.43 -13.89 8.34
CA GLY A 45 18.62 -13.29 7.28
C GLY A 45 18.19 -11.87 7.67
N THR A 46 17.98 -11.02 6.68
CA THR A 46 17.53 -9.65 6.86
C THR A 46 16.14 -9.49 6.26
N GLY A 47 15.19 -9.00 7.06
CA GLY A 47 13.86 -8.59 6.62
C GLY A 47 13.69 -7.08 6.72
N LEU A 48 12.62 -6.56 6.11
CA LEU A 48 12.24 -5.16 6.20
C LEU A 48 10.99 -5.02 7.05
N ALA A 49 11.10 -4.39 8.21
CA ALA A 49 9.97 -4.06 9.07
C ALA A 49 9.31 -2.76 8.57
N ILE A 50 8.01 -2.80 8.32
CA ILE A 50 7.17 -1.65 7.98
C ILE A 50 6.33 -1.29 9.21
N TYR A 51 6.62 -0.14 9.80
CA TYR A 51 5.97 0.31 11.04
C TYR A 51 4.74 1.17 10.80
N LYS A 52 4.72 1.90 9.68
CA LYS A 52 3.66 2.84 9.34
C LYS A 52 3.61 3.06 7.85
N VAL A 53 2.40 3.20 7.32
CA VAL A 53 2.15 3.68 5.96
C VAL A 53 1.35 4.98 6.03
N ASP A 54 1.95 6.03 5.49
CA ASP A 54 1.31 7.32 5.27
C ASP A 54 0.77 7.37 3.84
N TRP A 55 -0.55 7.53 3.73
CA TRP A 55 -1.24 7.58 2.44
C TRP A 55 -1.44 9.01 2.00
N VAL A 56 -1.33 9.23 0.69
CA VAL A 56 -1.59 10.51 0.04
C VAL A 56 -2.55 10.27 -1.11
N LEU A 57 -3.61 11.07 -1.13
CA LEU A 57 -4.58 11.12 -2.21
C LEU A 57 -4.62 12.54 -2.74
N GLN A 58 -4.38 12.69 -4.04
CA GLN A 58 -4.32 13.98 -4.73
C GLN A 58 -5.09 13.87 -6.05
N ASP A 59 -5.51 15.01 -6.59
CA ASP A 59 -6.16 15.08 -7.90
C ASP A 59 -5.09 14.87 -9.01
N ASN A 60 -5.38 15.31 -10.24
CA ASN A 60 -4.53 15.10 -11.41
C ASN A 60 -3.18 15.85 -11.42
N VAL A 61 -2.85 16.57 -10.34
CA VAL A 61 -1.58 17.28 -10.16
C VAL A 61 -1.11 17.11 -8.72
N ASP A 62 0.19 16.94 -8.54
CA ASP A 62 0.80 16.84 -7.21
C ASP A 62 0.42 18.04 -6.33
N SER A 63 0.08 17.74 -5.07
CA SER A 63 -0.36 18.71 -4.05
C SER A 63 -1.72 19.38 -4.29
N ASP A 64 -2.45 19.01 -5.34
CA ASP A 64 -3.82 19.48 -5.49
C ASP A 64 -4.78 18.70 -4.58
N VAL A 65 -5.78 19.40 -4.06
CA VAL A 65 -6.80 18.80 -3.21
C VAL A 65 -7.79 18.02 -4.07
N MET A 66 -8.31 16.91 -3.55
CA MET A 66 -9.38 16.19 -4.22
C MET A 66 -10.57 17.12 -4.47
N LYS A 67 -11.03 17.19 -5.72
CA LYS A 67 -12.18 18.03 -6.10
C LYS A 67 -13.45 17.57 -5.39
N VAL A 68 -14.26 18.54 -4.95
CA VAL A 68 -15.57 18.28 -4.32
C VAL A 68 -16.57 17.57 -5.24
N THR A 69 -16.33 17.62 -6.55
CA THR A 69 -17.13 16.93 -7.57
C THR A 69 -16.71 15.48 -7.81
N GLU A 70 -15.63 15.01 -7.18
CA GLU A 70 -15.15 13.65 -7.34
C GLU A 70 -16.20 12.63 -6.84
N ALA A 71 -16.53 11.68 -7.69
CA ALA A 71 -17.60 10.70 -7.49
C ALA A 71 -17.09 9.25 -7.53
N GLY A 72 -15.81 9.06 -7.81
CA GLY A 72 -15.19 7.76 -7.87
C GLY A 72 -15.01 7.13 -6.49
N ALA A 73 -14.85 5.82 -6.51
CA ALA A 73 -14.59 5.02 -5.32
C ALA A 73 -13.67 3.86 -5.70
N PHE A 74 -12.68 3.60 -4.85
CA PHE A 74 -11.75 2.51 -5.05
C PHE A 74 -11.26 1.96 -3.73
N SER A 75 -10.90 0.67 -3.71
CA SER A 75 -10.11 0.07 -2.65
C SER A 75 -8.64 0.10 -3.01
N TYR A 76 -7.78 0.16 -2.02
CA TYR A 76 -6.33 0.16 -2.20
C TYR A 76 -5.62 -0.60 -1.10
N GLY A 77 -4.40 -1.02 -1.37
CA GLY A 77 -3.53 -1.62 -0.38
C GLY A 77 -2.13 -1.89 -0.88
N LEU A 78 -1.27 -2.25 0.06
CA LEU A 78 0.09 -2.71 -0.21
C LEU A 78 0.17 -4.22 -0.06
N LEU A 79 0.60 -4.90 -1.12
CA LEU A 79 0.71 -6.35 -1.18
C LEU A 79 2.18 -6.77 -1.27
N ALA A 80 2.66 -7.51 -0.28
CA ALA A 80 4.02 -8.04 -0.26
C ALA A 80 4.20 -9.17 -1.28
N GLY A 81 5.24 -9.10 -2.09
CA GLY A 81 5.65 -10.18 -3.00
C GLY A 81 4.67 -10.48 -4.13
N ALA A 82 3.68 -9.62 -4.40
CA ALA A 82 2.64 -9.90 -5.38
C ALA A 82 3.18 -10.03 -6.82
N GLY A 83 4.36 -9.47 -7.12
CA GLY A 83 5.02 -9.64 -8.41
C GLY A 83 4.22 -9.12 -9.61
N ILE A 84 3.30 -8.19 -9.36
CA ILE A 84 2.36 -7.67 -10.37
C ILE A 84 3.06 -6.70 -11.33
N GLY A 85 4.09 -5.98 -10.86
CA GLY A 85 4.76 -4.94 -11.63
C GLY A 85 3.97 -3.62 -11.68
N ASP A 86 4.44 -2.71 -12.52
CA ASP A 86 3.75 -1.45 -12.81
C ASP A 86 2.70 -1.67 -13.90
N ASN A 87 1.42 -1.42 -13.58
CA ASN A 87 0.32 -1.60 -14.50
C ASN A 87 -0.60 -0.37 -14.47
N ALA A 88 -0.98 0.07 -15.67
CA ALA A 88 -1.97 1.14 -15.84
C ALA A 88 -3.36 0.73 -15.29
N THR A 89 -4.21 1.71 -14.99
CA THR A 89 -5.61 1.45 -14.62
C THR A 89 -6.29 0.62 -15.70
N GLY A 90 -6.98 -0.44 -15.31
CA GLY A 90 -7.70 -1.32 -16.23
C GLY A 90 -6.90 -2.52 -16.73
N ALA A 91 -5.58 -2.55 -16.50
CA ALA A 91 -4.71 -3.62 -17.01
C ALA A 91 -4.76 -4.90 -16.16
N ILE A 92 -5.17 -4.81 -14.90
CA ILE A 92 -5.28 -5.96 -13.99
C ILE A 92 -6.69 -6.08 -13.40
N VAL A 93 -7.07 -7.32 -13.10
CA VAL A 93 -8.30 -7.63 -12.36
C VAL A 93 -7.88 -8.13 -10.98
N THR A 94 -8.26 -7.39 -9.93
CA THR A 94 -8.02 -7.82 -8.55
C THR A 94 -9.13 -8.76 -8.10
N THR A 95 -8.80 -9.69 -7.22
CA THR A 95 -9.78 -10.60 -6.62
C THR A 95 -10.43 -9.96 -5.41
N GLU A 96 -11.64 -10.40 -5.04
CA GLU A 96 -12.35 -9.92 -3.84
C GLU A 96 -11.54 -10.06 -2.54
N GLN A 97 -10.55 -10.96 -2.51
CA GLN A 97 -9.72 -11.21 -1.33
C GLN A 97 -8.40 -10.43 -1.32
N SER A 98 -8.06 -9.68 -2.38
CA SER A 98 -6.76 -9.02 -2.50
C SER A 98 -6.49 -8.05 -1.34
N PHE A 99 -7.50 -7.33 -0.83
CA PHE A 99 -7.38 -6.36 0.27
C PHE A 99 -7.97 -6.83 1.60
N ALA A 100 -8.35 -8.10 1.70
CA ALA A 100 -8.99 -8.65 2.89
C ALA A 100 -8.00 -8.90 4.03
N ALA A 101 -8.47 -8.81 5.27
CA ALA A 101 -7.67 -9.15 6.47
C ALA A 101 -7.20 -10.60 6.54
N THR A 102 -7.82 -11.48 5.77
CA THR A 102 -7.39 -12.88 5.62
C THR A 102 -6.21 -13.04 4.67
N ASN A 103 -5.87 -12.02 3.88
CA ASN A 103 -4.71 -12.05 2.99
C ASN A 103 -3.43 -11.73 3.78
N ALA A 104 -2.60 -12.75 4.04
CA ALA A 104 -1.34 -12.59 4.74
C ALA A 104 -0.31 -11.71 4.00
N LEU A 105 -0.48 -11.49 2.69
CA LEU A 105 0.36 -10.60 1.90
C LEU A 105 -0.07 -9.13 2.01
N CYS A 106 -1.27 -8.85 2.53
CA CYS A 106 -1.78 -7.50 2.67
C CYS A 106 -1.16 -6.82 3.89
N ILE A 107 -0.29 -5.83 3.63
CA ILE A 107 0.42 -5.06 4.66
C ILE A 107 -0.53 -4.07 5.32
N GLU A 108 -1.22 -3.29 4.50
CA GLU A 108 -2.14 -2.23 4.90
C GLU A 108 -3.11 -1.98 3.74
N SER A 109 -4.39 -1.77 4.05
CA SER A 109 -5.44 -1.58 3.04
C SER A 109 -6.51 -0.60 3.52
N GLY A 110 -7.24 -0.06 2.57
CA GLY A 110 -8.36 0.84 2.81
C GLY A 110 -9.20 1.07 1.56
N ALA A 111 -10.10 2.03 1.67
CA ALA A 111 -10.90 2.51 0.56
C ALA A 111 -11.02 4.02 0.57
N TYR A 112 -11.17 4.58 -0.62
CA TYR A 112 -11.49 5.97 -0.85
C TYR A 112 -12.89 6.11 -1.44
N TYR A 113 -13.60 7.13 -0.96
CA TYR A 113 -14.90 7.54 -1.46
C TYR A 113 -14.87 9.02 -1.84
N GLY A 114 -15.12 9.36 -3.10
CA GLY A 114 -15.16 10.74 -3.57
C GLY A 114 -16.18 11.58 -2.79
N LEU A 115 -15.93 12.88 -2.60
CA LEU A 115 -16.80 13.79 -1.84
C LEU A 115 -18.27 13.70 -2.27
N LYS A 116 -18.52 13.64 -3.59
CA LYS A 116 -19.88 13.53 -4.15
C LYS A 116 -20.59 12.22 -3.78
N THR A 117 -19.85 11.15 -3.49
CA THR A 117 -20.44 9.86 -3.08
C THR A 117 -21.10 9.93 -1.69
N THR A 118 -20.67 10.87 -0.85
CA THR A 118 -21.20 11.03 0.52
C THR A 118 -22.26 12.12 0.64
N ILE A 119 -22.53 12.84 -0.46
CA ILE A 119 -23.38 14.02 -0.49
C ILE A 119 -24.58 13.76 -1.40
N ALA A 120 -25.77 13.56 -0.81
CA ALA A 120 -27.02 13.49 -1.55
C ALA A 120 -27.44 14.85 -2.16
N ASN A 121 -26.92 15.96 -1.63
CA ASN A 121 -27.23 17.34 -2.04
C ASN A 121 -26.07 18.30 -1.71
N ALA A 122 -25.63 19.14 -2.64
CA ALA A 122 -24.38 19.92 -2.65
C ALA A 122 -24.11 20.90 -1.47
N SER A 123 -25.00 20.95 -0.46
CA SER A 123 -24.97 21.91 0.65
C SER A 123 -24.90 21.27 2.05
N THR A 124 -24.79 19.95 2.17
CA THR A 124 -24.58 19.27 3.46
C THR A 124 -23.11 18.91 3.65
N PRO A 125 -22.44 19.30 4.75
CA PRO A 125 -21.06 18.91 5.03
C PRO A 125 -20.98 17.37 5.14
N GLY A 126 -20.45 16.73 4.10
CA GLY A 126 -20.12 15.31 4.10
C GLY A 126 -18.91 15.02 4.99
N LEU A 127 -18.78 13.76 5.42
CA LEU A 127 -17.77 13.22 6.33
C LEU A 127 -16.36 13.81 6.15
N THR A 128 -15.67 14.06 7.27
CA THR A 128 -14.32 14.66 7.31
C THR A 128 -13.19 13.69 6.96
N ASP A 129 -13.48 12.39 6.87
CA ASP A 129 -12.52 11.37 6.44
C ASP A 129 -13.17 10.50 5.36
N LEU A 130 -12.62 10.59 4.16
CA LEU A 130 -13.07 9.89 2.96
C LEU A 130 -12.17 8.73 2.58
N SER A 131 -11.09 8.55 3.35
CA SER A 131 -10.16 7.44 3.26
C SER A 131 -10.33 6.53 4.48
N THR A 132 -11.07 5.44 4.33
CA THR A 132 -11.24 4.48 5.43
C THR A 132 -10.12 3.45 5.39
N LYS A 133 -9.23 3.46 6.38
CA LYS A 133 -8.27 2.37 6.59
C LYS A 133 -8.97 1.17 7.22
N TRP A 134 -8.82 -0.02 6.63
CA TRP A 134 -9.38 -1.27 7.15
C TRP A 134 -8.37 -2.06 7.96
N MET A 135 -7.12 -2.01 7.53
CA MET A 135 -5.98 -2.66 8.16
C MET A 135 -4.85 -1.66 8.23
N THR A 136 -4.19 -1.54 9.37
CA THR A 136 -3.05 -0.63 9.54
C THR A 136 -1.90 -1.34 10.24
N THR A 137 -0.69 -0.99 9.84
CA THR A 137 0.52 -1.33 10.60
C THR A 137 0.64 -0.44 11.84
N SER A 138 1.41 -0.88 12.83
CA SER A 138 1.70 -0.09 14.03
C SER A 138 3.16 -0.23 14.46
N THR A 139 3.59 0.68 15.35
CA THR A 139 4.94 0.66 15.91
C THR A 139 5.21 -0.56 16.79
N GLU A 140 4.16 -1.13 17.40
CA GLU A 140 4.26 -2.31 18.28
C GLU A 140 4.18 -3.62 17.48
N VAL A 141 3.46 -3.61 16.36
CA VAL A 141 3.24 -4.79 15.51
C VAL A 141 3.54 -4.40 14.05
N PRO A 142 4.82 -4.30 13.67
CA PRO A 142 5.18 -4.00 12.28
C PRO A 142 4.93 -5.20 11.39
N TYR A 143 4.60 -4.94 10.12
CA TYR A 143 4.62 -5.98 9.10
C TYR A 143 6.06 -6.22 8.66
N VAL A 144 6.55 -7.46 8.71
CA VAL A 144 7.92 -7.79 8.29
C VAL A 144 7.90 -8.43 6.91
N VAL A 145 8.39 -7.71 5.91
CA VAL A 145 8.52 -8.22 4.54
C VAL A 145 9.83 -9.01 4.41
N VAL A 146 9.75 -10.22 3.86
CA VAL A 146 10.92 -11.06 3.50
C VAL A 146 10.97 -11.35 1.99
N ARG A 147 10.19 -10.62 1.20
CA ARG A 147 10.10 -10.70 -0.26
C ARG A 147 10.77 -9.52 -0.93
N ASP A 148 11.16 -9.73 -2.19
CA ASP A 148 11.92 -8.77 -2.99
C ASP A 148 11.11 -7.58 -3.50
N ASN A 149 9.79 -7.58 -3.37
CA ASN A 149 8.93 -6.49 -3.82
C ASN A 149 7.71 -6.25 -2.91
N VAL A 150 7.16 -5.04 -3.01
CA VAL A 150 5.83 -4.69 -2.51
C VAL A 150 5.10 -3.95 -3.63
N CYS A 151 3.86 -4.35 -3.89
CA CYS A 151 3.01 -3.71 -4.90
C CYS A 151 1.96 -2.82 -4.21
N LEU A 152 1.94 -1.54 -4.56
CA LEU A 152 0.78 -0.68 -4.37
C LEU A 152 -0.27 -1.09 -5.39
N VAL A 153 -1.42 -1.55 -4.94
CA VAL A 153 -2.51 -2.01 -5.80
C VAL A 153 -3.78 -1.28 -5.41
N TYR A 154 -4.56 -0.87 -6.41
CA TYR A 154 -5.88 -0.29 -6.22
C TYR A 154 -6.88 -0.96 -7.16
N ASN A 155 -8.16 -0.93 -6.80
CA ASN A 155 -9.26 -1.42 -7.62
C ASN A 155 -10.41 -0.42 -7.67
N VAL A 156 -10.70 0.08 -8.86
CA VAL A 156 -11.76 1.06 -9.09
C VAL A 156 -13.10 0.36 -9.14
N SER A 157 -13.96 0.66 -8.16
CA SER A 157 -15.35 0.17 -8.11
C SER A 157 -16.31 1.14 -8.80
N THR A 158 -16.08 2.44 -8.65
CA THR A 158 -16.81 3.50 -9.36
C THR A 158 -15.78 4.40 -10.00
N ASN A 159 -15.89 4.62 -11.31
CA ASN A 159 -14.91 5.37 -12.07
C ASN A 159 -14.66 6.77 -11.48
N MET A 160 -13.38 7.15 -11.45
CA MET A 160 -12.96 8.49 -11.05
C MET A 160 -13.45 9.52 -12.08
N THR A 161 -13.89 10.69 -11.59
CA THR A 161 -14.30 11.82 -12.44
C THR A 161 -13.08 12.48 -13.09
N ASN A 162 -11.97 12.57 -12.37
CA ASN A 162 -10.70 13.08 -12.86
C ASN A 162 -9.57 12.09 -12.52
N ASP A 163 -8.40 12.25 -13.14
CA ASP A 163 -7.24 11.43 -12.76
C ASP A 163 -6.90 11.69 -11.28
N CYS A 164 -6.51 10.64 -10.57
CA CYS A 164 -6.17 10.72 -9.15
C CYS A 164 -4.80 10.09 -8.89
N ILE A 165 -3.99 10.73 -8.06
CA ILE A 165 -2.70 10.20 -7.64
C ILE A 165 -2.88 9.53 -6.28
N LEU A 166 -2.63 8.22 -6.25
CA LEU A 166 -2.52 7.43 -5.03
C LEU A 166 -1.05 7.24 -4.70
N GLY A 167 -0.60 7.86 -3.62
CA GLY A 167 0.77 7.74 -3.11
C GLY A 167 0.81 7.09 -1.74
N CYS A 168 1.92 6.45 -1.43
CA CYS A 168 2.22 6.02 -0.07
C CYS A 168 3.68 6.28 0.29
N ARG A 169 3.92 6.60 1.56
CA ARG A 169 5.25 6.66 2.17
C ARG A 169 5.31 5.68 3.34
N LEU A 170 6.28 4.79 3.31
CA LEU A 170 6.49 3.76 4.32
C LEU A 170 7.61 4.16 5.27
N SER A 171 7.36 4.08 6.58
CA SER A 171 8.38 4.15 7.61
C SER A 171 8.93 2.75 7.86
N VAL A 172 10.18 2.49 7.51
CA VAL A 172 10.74 1.14 7.47
C VAL A 172 12.06 1.01 8.22
N ALA A 173 12.40 -0.20 8.66
CA ALA A 173 13.73 -0.54 9.15
C ALA A 173 14.22 -1.90 8.67
N GLN A 174 15.51 -2.02 8.40
CA GLN A 174 16.15 -3.32 8.21
C GLN A 174 16.30 -4.01 9.57
N ILE A 175 15.85 -5.26 9.65
CA ILE A 175 15.95 -6.06 10.87
C ILE A 175 16.61 -7.40 10.59
N SER A 176 17.47 -7.83 11.51
CA SER A 176 18.03 -9.19 11.48
C SER A 176 17.03 -10.19 12.04
N LEU A 177 16.79 -11.28 11.33
CA LEU A 177 15.87 -12.34 11.69
C LEU A 177 16.64 -13.60 12.07
N ASP A 178 16.22 -14.27 13.14
CA ASP A 178 16.67 -15.62 13.43
C ASP A 178 16.02 -16.62 12.46
N GLN A 179 16.64 -17.80 12.35
CA GLN A 179 16.24 -18.81 11.37
C GLN A 179 14.78 -19.25 11.52
N ALA A 180 14.28 -19.34 12.75
CA ALA A 180 12.91 -19.81 13.00
C ALA A 180 11.88 -18.77 12.52
N THR A 181 12.06 -17.51 12.89
CA THR A 181 11.18 -16.42 12.45
C THR A 181 11.22 -16.23 10.94
N LEU A 182 12.41 -16.25 10.33
CA LEU A 182 12.58 -16.15 8.88
C LEU A 182 11.82 -17.28 8.15
N ASN A 183 11.98 -18.52 8.60
CA ASN A 183 11.30 -19.67 7.99
C ASN A 183 9.77 -19.59 8.15
N GLN A 184 9.28 -19.05 9.27
CA GLN A 184 7.85 -18.82 9.46
C GLN A 184 7.32 -17.79 8.46
N LEU A 185 7.99 -16.63 8.34
CA LEU A 185 7.59 -15.56 7.42
C LEU A 185 7.65 -16.00 5.95
N LEU A 186 8.66 -16.77 5.56
CA LEU A 186 8.76 -17.31 4.20
C LEU A 186 7.61 -18.27 3.85
N ARG A 187 7.07 -18.99 4.83
CA ARG A 187 5.91 -19.90 4.63
C ARG A 187 4.60 -19.14 4.53
N THR A 188 4.40 -18.10 5.34
CA THR A 188 3.17 -17.31 5.35
C THR A 188 3.10 -16.31 4.19
N GLN A 189 4.25 -15.85 3.68
CA GLN A 189 4.34 -14.97 2.52
C GLN A 189 4.59 -15.76 1.23
N THR A 190 3.89 -16.86 1.00
CA THR A 190 3.95 -17.59 -0.26
C THR A 190 2.98 -16.99 -1.28
N VAL A 191 3.43 -16.87 -2.53
CA VAL A 191 2.63 -16.42 -3.68
C VAL A 191 1.95 -17.63 -4.30
#